data_AF-A0A5B8W2S8-F1
#
_entry.id   AF-A0A5B8W2S8-F1
#
_cell.length_a   1.000
_cell.length_b   1.000
_cell.length_c   1.000
_cell.angle_alpha   90.00
_cell.angle_beta   90.00
_cell.angle_gamma   90.00
#
_symmetry.space_group_name_H-M   'P 1'
#
loop_
_entity.id
_entity.type
_entity.pdbx_description
1 polymer ?
#
loop_
_entity_poly.entity_id
_entity_poly.type
_entity_poly.pdbx_seq_one_letter_code
_entity_poly.pdbx_strand_id
1 'polypeptide(L)' 'MHQKQLLNLTIKKLIGEATADELLALDNLVKNHPEDAFFVNTMTAFFNTEAEIEEGQSERLFNRIKGKIKP' A
#
# COMPACT_ATOMS: atom_id res chain seq x y z
N MET A 1 -1.23 -6.66 14.18
CA MET A 1 -0.20 -5.59 14.24
C MET A 1 0.57 -5.49 12.92
N HIS A 2 1.08 -6.59 12.39
CA HIS A 2 1.77 -6.72 11.10
C HIS A 2 1.12 -5.97 9.91
N GLN A 3 -0.16 -6.25 9.63
CA GLN A 3 -0.89 -5.61 8.50
C GLN A 3 -0.99 -4.08 8.59
N LYS A 4 -1.10 -3.51 9.80
CA LYS A 4 -1.15 -2.05 10.00
C LYS A 4 0.19 -1.41 9.68
N GLN A 5 1.28 -2.08 10.05
CA GLN A 5 2.64 -1.64 9.73
C GLN A 5 2.92 -1.72 8.23
N LEU A 6 2.53 -2.83 7.58
CA LEU A 6 2.63 -3.00 6.13
C LEU A 6 1.90 -1.88 5.37
N LEU A 7 0.64 -1.60 5.73
CA LEU A 7 -0.15 -0.52 5.13
C LEU A 7 0.54 0.84 5.28
N ASN A 8 0.96 1.19 6.49
CA ASN A 8 1.60 2.48 6.77
C ASN A 8 2.89 2.68 5.98
N LEU A 9 3.78 1.68 5.98
CA LEU A 9 5.04 1.75 5.24
C LEU A 9 4.81 1.81 3.73
N THR A 10 3.82 1.08 3.23
CA THR A 10 3.43 1.12 1.81
C THR A 10 2.93 2.51 1.42
N ILE A 11 2.05 3.13 2.21
CA ILE A 11 1.55 4.49 1.93
C ILE A 11 2.71 5.50 1.94
N LYS A 12 3.56 5.47 2.98
CA LYS A 12 4.72 6.37 3.07
C LYS A 12 5.65 6.26 1.87
N LYS A 13 5.89 5.03 1.39
CA LYS A 13 6.68 4.78 0.17
C LYS A 13 6.03 5.44 -1.05
N LEU A 14 4.71 5.31 -1.20
CA LEU A 14 3.98 5.82 -2.36
C LEU A 14 3.89 7.35 -2.41
N ILE A 15 3.74 7.99 -1.25
CA ILE A 15 3.70 9.47 -1.15
C ILE A 15 5.08 10.12 -1.07
N GLY A 16 6.17 9.33 -1.08
CA GLY A 16 7.54 9.84 -1.04
C GLY A 16 8.02 10.30 0.35
N GLU A 17 7.33 9.90 1.42
CA GLU A 17 7.68 10.26 2.81
C GLU A 17 8.42 9.15 3.58
N ALA A 18 8.61 7.97 2.98
CA ALA A 18 9.33 6.88 3.62
C ALA A 18 10.82 7.20 3.76
N THR A 19 11.37 6.99 4.97
CA THR A 19 12.82 7.04 5.18
C THR A 19 13.52 5.79 4.64
N ALA A 20 14.85 5.82 4.52
CA ALA A 20 15.63 4.66 4.11
C ALA A 20 15.41 3.44 5.02
N ASP A 21 15.37 3.66 6.34
CA ASP A 21 15.13 2.59 7.31
C ASP A 21 13.71 2.00 7.19
N GLU A 22 12.72 2.84 6.88
CA GLU A 22 11.34 2.40 6.66
C GLU A 22 11.19 1.59 5.36
N LEU A 23 11.95 1.93 4.31
CA LEU A 23 12.00 1.14 3.09
C LEU A 23 12.66 -0.21 3.32
N LEU A 24 13.73 -0.27 4.11
CA LEU A 24 14.39 -1.53 4.51
C LEU A 24 13.45 -2.39 5.38
N ALA A 25 12.70 -1.78 6.29
CA ALA A 25 11.71 -2.49 7.09
C ALA A 25 10.60 -3.08 6.21
N LEU A 26 10.11 -2.33 5.22
CA LEU A 26 9.12 -2.82 4.27
C LEU A 26 9.66 -4.00 3.44
N ASP A 27 10.88 -3.90 2.92
CA ASP A 27 11.52 -4.97 2.16
C ASP A 27 11.69 -6.25 3.00
N ASN A 28 12.14 -6.11 4.25
CA ASN A 28 12.27 -7.24 5.17
C ASN A 28 10.92 -7.89 5.50
N LEU A 29 9.86 -7.09 5.68
CA LEU A 29 8.51 -7.62 5.90
C LEU A 29 8.03 -8.45 4.71
N VAL A 30 8.19 -7.93 3.48
CA VAL A 30 7.81 -8.63 2.25
C VAL A 30 8.64 -9.90 2.03
N LYS A 31 9.93 -9.89 2.38
CA LYS A 31 10.79 -11.08 2.32
C LYS A 31 10.35 -12.19 3.28
N ASN A 32 9.95 -11.81 4.49
CA ASN A 32 9.51 -12.75 5.52
C ASN A 32 8.06 -13.23 5.29
N HIS A 33 7.26 -12.44 4.55
CA HIS A 33 5.86 -12.71 4.24
C HIS A 33 5.60 -12.47 2.75
N PRO A 34 5.96 -13.44 1.87
CA PRO A 34 5.80 -13.28 0.42
C PRO A 34 4.38 -12.93 -0.03
N GLU A 35 3.36 -13.32 0.74
CA GLU A 35 1.96 -12.94 0.54
C GLU A 35 1.72 -11.42 0.57
N ASP A 36 2.53 -10.68 1.31
CA ASP A 36 2.45 -9.21 1.39
C ASP A 36 2.99 -8.53 0.13
N ALA A 37 3.84 -9.22 -0.65
CA ALA A 37 4.31 -8.71 -1.93
C ALA A 37 3.15 -8.38 -2.86
N PHE A 38 2.11 -9.23 -2.86
CA PHE A 38 0.90 -9.00 -3.65
C PHE A 38 0.20 -7.71 -3.25
N PHE A 39 0.07 -7.44 -1.94
CA PHE A 39 -0.53 -6.22 -1.44
C PHE A 39 0.28 -4.98 -1.84
N VAL A 40 1.60 -4.98 -1.59
CA VAL A 40 2.49 -3.85 -1.91
C VAL A 40 2.47 -3.56 -3.41
N ASN A 41 2.54 -4.59 -4.24
CA ASN A 41 2.51 -4.44 -5.70
C ASN A 41 1.14 -3.92 -6.18
N THR A 42 0.04 -4.40 -5.61
CA THR A 42 -1.31 -3.93 -5.95
C THR A 42 -1.50 -2.46 -5.60
N MET A 43 -1.08 -2.05 -4.40
CA MET A 43 -1.15 -0.65 -3.96
C MET A 43 -0.25 0.26 -4.79
N THR A 44 0.96 -0.21 -5.13
CA THR A 44 1.90 0.52 -5.99
C THR A 44 1.35 0.67 -7.40
N ALA A 45 0.81 -0.42 -7.97
CA ALA A 45 0.17 -0.39 -9.28
C ALA A 45 -0.98 0.61 -9.28
N PHE A 46 -1.87 0.54 -8.27
CA PHE A 46 -3.00 1.46 -8.12
C PHE A 46 -2.58 2.93 -8.02
N PHE A 47 -1.60 3.24 -7.18
CA PHE A 47 -1.12 4.61 -6.99
C PHE A 47 -0.40 5.17 -8.23
N ASN A 48 0.30 4.30 -8.96
CA ASN A 48 0.95 4.66 -10.21
C ASN A 48 0.00 4.63 -11.42
N THR A 49 -1.25 4.15 -11.27
CA THR A 49 -2.26 4.19 -12.33
C THR A 49 -2.98 5.53 -12.37
N GLU A 50 -2.28 6.66 -12.45
CA GLU A 50 -2.86 7.93 -12.92
C GLU A 50 -2.27 8.34 -14.28
N ALA A 51 -2.77 7.70 -15.33
CA ALA A 51 -3.00 8.42 -16.59
C ALA A 51 -4.48 8.76 -16.82
N GLU A 52 -5.45 8.10 -16.16
CA GLU A 52 -6.90 8.36 -16.34
C GLU A 52 -7.76 7.98 -15.10
N ILE A 53 -7.43 8.42 -13.88
CA ILE A 53 -8.42 8.30 -12.78
C ILE A 53 -9.25 9.58 -12.76
N GLU A 54 -10.43 9.51 -13.37
CA GLU A 54 -11.47 10.53 -13.21
C GLU A 54 -11.74 10.79 -11.72
N GLU A 55 -11.82 12.08 -11.38
CA GLU A 55 -12.12 12.61 -10.04
C GLU A 55 -13.26 11.81 -9.38
N GLY A 56 -12.97 11.17 -8.25
CA GLY A 56 -13.95 10.43 -7.42
C GLY A 56 -13.88 8.90 -7.46
N GLN A 57 -13.13 8.27 -8.38
CA GLN A 57 -12.92 6.82 -8.32
C GLN A 57 -11.97 6.39 -7.19
N SER A 58 -10.97 7.20 -6.89
CA SER A 58 -9.98 6.96 -5.83
C SER A 58 -10.66 6.82 -4.46
N GLU A 59 -11.67 7.64 -4.19
CA GLU A 59 -12.41 7.62 -2.93
C GLU A 59 -13.36 6.42 -2.82
N ARG A 60 -14.00 6.03 -3.92
CA ARG A 60 -14.81 4.79 -3.97
C ARG A 60 -13.95 3.54 -3.78
N LEU A 61 -12.75 3.52 -4.36
CA LEU A 61 -11.85 2.38 -4.24
C LEU A 61 -11.21 2.30 -2.86
N PHE A 62 -10.81 3.42 -2.28
CA PHE A 62 -10.33 3.48 -0.89
C PHE A 62 -11.40 2.93 0.07
N ASN A 63 -12.66 3.32 -0.12
CA ASN A 63 -13.79 2.78 0.64
C ASN A 63 -14.01 1.27 0.41
N ARG A 64 -13.77 0.77 -0.81
CA ARG A 64 -13.86 -0.67 -1.13
C ARG A 64 -12.75 -1.49 -0.46
N ILE A 65 -11.51 -1.00 -0.49
CA ILE A 65 -10.36 -1.63 0.18
C ILE A 65 -10.58 -1.63 1.69
N LYS A 66 -10.96 -0.48 2.26
CA LYS A 66 -11.31 -0.32 3.68
C LYS A 66 -12.45 -1.25 4.11
N GLY A 67 -13.45 -1.47 3.25
CA GLY A 67 -14.56 -2.41 3.49
C GLY A 67 -14.13 -3.88 3.53
N LYS A 68 -13.07 -4.25 2.82
CA LYS A 68 -12.51 -5.62 2.84
C LYS A 68 -11.51 -5.86 3.97
N ILE A 69 -11.08 -4.82 4.68
CA ILE A 69 -10.11 -4.88 5.79
C ILE A 69 -10.80 -4.82 7.17
N LYS A 70 -12.15 -4.83 7.24
CA LYS A 70 -12.82 -5.00 8.53
C LYS A 70 -12.55 -6.42 9.09
N PRO A 71 -12.41 -6.56 10.42
CA PRO A 71 -12.06 -7.81 11.09
C PRO A 71 -13.07 -8.94 10.85
#